data_AF-A0AAN6YD86-F1
#
_entry.id   AF-A0AAN6YD86-F1
#
_cell.length_a   1.000
_cell.length_b   1.000
_cell.length_c   1.000
_cell.angle_alpha   90.00
_cell.angle_beta   90.00
_cell.angle_gamma   90.00
#
_symmetry.space_group_name_H-M   'P 1'
#
loop_
_entity.id
_entity.type
_entity.pdbx_description
1 polymer ?
#
loop_
_entity_poly.entity_id
_entity_poly.type
_entity_poly.pdbx_seq_one_letter_code
_entity_poly.pdbx_strand_id
1 'polypeptide(L)'
;MSTGTVGRKSTSRYFPPSFLKYFKRKLKWSLKKEAQSSAVTPPSAPVPPLSTGSSLTKIEVKNKHNNSFTTTTPRTHFDTADSPKMTSSNPSQKKRRIALGCEGSANKLGIGIISHDITTGEATVLSNIRDTFVSPPGTGFLPKDTAAHHRAFFVRVAKTALSTAGIPISEIDCICYTKGPGMGAPLTSVAIGARTLSLLWNKPLVGVNHCVGHIEMGRTITGADNPVVLYVSGGNTQVIAYAEQRYRIFGEALDIAVGNCLDRFARTLEISNDPAPGYNIEQLAKQGGRILLDLPYAVKGMDCSFSGILTRADELALMMKQGKKGPDGEPFTPADLCFSLQETIFAMLVEITERAMAHVGSNQVLIVGGVGCNERLQEMMGAMAAERGGSVYATDERFCIDNGIMIAHAGLLAYETGFETPLEESTCTQRFRTDEVFVKWRD
;
A
#
# COMPACT_ATOMS: atom_id res chain seq x y z
N MET A 1 -32.02 58.07 -18.59
CA MET A 1 -31.38 57.83 -17.29
C MET A 1 -31.47 56.34 -17.01
N SER A 2 -30.33 55.66 -17.03
CA SER A 2 -30.19 54.20 -17.04
C SER A 2 -30.20 53.63 -15.63
N THR A 3 -30.84 52.47 -15.47
CA THR A 3 -30.71 51.61 -14.29
C THR A 3 -29.68 50.53 -14.60
N GLY A 4 -28.54 50.61 -13.90
CA GLY A 4 -27.34 49.83 -14.16
C GLY A 4 -27.33 48.44 -13.51
N THR A 5 -26.85 47.48 -14.29
CA THR A 5 -26.54 46.09 -13.96
C THR A 5 -25.33 46.01 -13.02
N VAL A 6 -25.47 45.37 -11.85
CA VAL A 6 -24.34 45.10 -10.94
C VAL A 6 -23.78 43.70 -11.23
N GLY A 7 -22.60 43.65 -11.85
CA GLY A 7 -21.83 42.43 -12.05
C GLY A 7 -21.06 42.02 -10.80
N ARG A 8 -21.17 40.75 -10.39
CA ARG A 8 -20.28 40.12 -9.39
C ARG A 8 -18.91 39.87 -10.01
N LYS A 9 -17.87 40.57 -9.54
CA LYS A 9 -16.48 40.24 -9.81
C LYS A 9 -16.00 39.14 -8.85
N SER A 10 -15.59 38.01 -9.43
CA SER A 10 -14.80 36.95 -8.78
C SER A 10 -13.39 37.46 -8.50
N THR A 11 -12.95 37.42 -7.24
CA THR A 11 -11.56 37.67 -6.86
C THR A 11 -10.81 36.34 -6.77
N SER A 12 -10.28 35.88 -7.90
CA SER A 12 -9.19 34.90 -7.93
C SER A 12 -7.90 35.60 -7.48
N ARG A 13 -7.41 35.27 -6.29
CA ARG A 13 -6.05 35.64 -5.87
C ARG A 13 -5.06 34.71 -6.56
N TYR A 14 -4.55 35.16 -7.70
CA TYR A 14 -3.37 34.57 -8.35
C TYR A 14 -2.14 34.71 -7.43
N PHE A 15 -1.47 33.59 -7.15
CA PHE A 15 -0.13 33.60 -6.55
C PHE A 15 0.93 34.08 -7.58
N PRO A 16 2.03 34.71 -7.12
CA PRO A 16 2.96 35.37 -8.01
C PRO A 16 3.76 34.35 -8.87
N PRO A 17 4.04 34.68 -10.15
CA PRO A 17 4.83 33.86 -11.07
C PRO A 17 6.23 33.46 -10.56
N SER A 18 6.74 34.10 -9.50
CA SER A 18 8.06 33.86 -8.93
C SER A 18 8.20 32.49 -8.25
N PHE A 19 7.13 31.95 -7.65
CA PHE A 19 7.20 30.67 -6.92
C PHE A 19 7.25 29.45 -7.86
N LEU A 20 6.41 29.44 -8.89
CA LEU A 20 6.44 28.40 -9.94
C LEU A 20 7.77 28.43 -10.73
N LYS A 21 8.34 29.64 -10.90
CA LYS A 21 9.64 29.84 -11.55
C LYS A 21 10.81 29.37 -10.67
N TYR A 22 10.67 29.44 -9.34
CA TYR A 22 11.64 28.89 -8.39
C TYR A 22 11.68 27.36 -8.43
N PHE A 23 10.52 26.69 -8.36
CA PHE A 23 10.42 25.24 -8.44
C PHE A 23 10.88 24.70 -9.81
N LYS A 24 10.43 25.30 -10.92
CA LYS A 24 10.91 24.95 -12.27
C LYS A 24 12.42 25.18 -12.45
N ARG A 25 13.02 26.17 -11.76
CA ARG A 25 14.48 26.38 -11.74
C ARG A 25 15.21 25.33 -10.90
N LYS A 26 14.69 24.96 -9.73
CA LYS A 26 15.28 23.90 -8.89
C LYS A 26 15.23 22.54 -9.59
N LEU A 27 14.11 22.19 -10.22
CA LEU A 27 13.97 20.95 -10.99
C LEU A 27 14.94 20.91 -12.18
N LYS A 28 15.03 22.00 -12.97
CA LYS A 28 16.02 22.12 -14.06
C LYS A 28 17.47 22.13 -13.58
N TRP A 29 17.74 22.64 -12.38
CA TRP A 29 19.08 22.66 -11.79
C TRP A 29 19.52 21.26 -11.30
N SER A 30 18.62 20.50 -10.68
CA SER A 30 18.86 19.12 -10.27
C SER A 30 19.18 18.22 -11.47
N LEU A 31 18.36 18.30 -12.52
CA LEU A 31 18.54 17.54 -13.77
C LEU A 31 19.86 17.89 -14.48
N LYS A 32 20.32 19.16 -14.41
CA LYS A 32 21.63 19.58 -14.96
C LYS A 32 22.81 19.01 -14.19
N LYS A 33 22.67 18.79 -12.88
CA LYS A 33 23.73 18.28 -12.01
C LYS A 33 23.95 16.78 -12.24
N GLU A 34 22.88 16.02 -12.46
CA GLU A 34 22.95 14.59 -12.83
C GLU A 34 23.59 14.40 -14.22
N ALA A 35 23.21 15.21 -15.21
CA ALA A 35 23.79 15.17 -16.56
C ALA A 35 25.28 15.59 -16.62
N GLN A 36 25.78 16.33 -15.62
CA GLN A 36 27.20 16.69 -15.50
C GLN A 36 28.01 15.64 -14.72
N SER A 37 27.37 14.83 -13.87
CA SER A 37 28.06 13.76 -13.13
C SER A 37 28.36 12.53 -13.99
N SER A 38 27.61 12.33 -15.09
CA SER A 38 27.77 11.20 -16.02
C SER A 38 28.85 11.40 -17.08
N ALA A 39 29.58 12.53 -17.05
CA ALA A 39 30.61 12.88 -18.05
C ALA A 39 32.07 12.82 -17.55
N VAL A 40 32.34 12.20 -16.39
CA VAL A 40 33.70 12.08 -15.85
C VAL A 40 34.10 10.61 -15.77
N THR A 41 35.09 10.22 -16.59
CA THR A 41 35.78 8.93 -16.49
C THR A 41 36.47 8.80 -15.12
N PRO A 42 36.32 7.67 -14.40
CA PRO A 42 36.86 7.54 -13.06
C PRO A 42 38.39 7.28 -13.09
N PRO A 43 39.19 7.91 -12.22
CA PRO A 43 40.57 7.49 -12.00
C PRO A 43 40.62 6.24 -11.10
N SER A 44 41.50 5.32 -11.45
CA SER A 44 41.80 4.08 -10.75
C SER A 44 42.58 4.31 -9.44
N ALA A 45 41.97 4.05 -8.29
CA ALA A 45 42.65 3.69 -7.02
C ALA A 45 41.64 3.10 -6.02
N PRO A 46 42.03 2.14 -5.16
CA PRO A 46 41.11 1.36 -4.33
C PRO A 46 40.65 2.14 -3.09
N VAL A 47 39.34 2.10 -2.83
CA VAL A 47 38.68 2.67 -1.64
C VAL A 47 38.63 1.61 -0.52
N PRO A 48 38.97 1.94 0.73
CA PRO A 48 38.90 1.00 1.85
C PRO A 48 37.44 0.69 2.25
N PRO A 49 37.15 -0.48 2.85
CA PRO A 49 35.78 -0.88 3.12
C PRO A 49 35.15 -0.02 4.22
N LEU A 50 33.94 0.49 3.95
CA LEU A 50 33.09 1.14 4.96
C LEU A 50 32.64 0.13 6.01
N SER A 51 32.82 0.50 7.27
CA SER A 51 32.35 -0.21 8.46
C SER A 51 30.82 -0.33 8.47
N THR A 52 30.32 -1.57 8.43
CA THR A 52 28.91 -1.90 8.64
C THR A 52 28.57 -1.82 10.13
N GLY A 53 27.92 -0.73 10.53
CA GLY A 53 27.45 -0.50 11.89
C GLY A 53 25.98 -0.07 11.91
N SER A 54 25.06 -0.98 11.59
CA SER A 54 23.67 -0.91 12.03
C SER A 54 23.02 -2.28 11.87
N SER A 55 22.62 -2.87 13.00
CA SER A 55 22.07 -4.21 13.13
C SER A 55 20.73 -4.35 12.38
N LEU A 56 20.77 -4.98 11.21
CA LEU A 56 19.58 -5.53 10.55
C LEU A 56 19.24 -6.85 11.26
N THR A 57 18.20 -6.85 12.10
CA THR A 57 17.59 -8.06 12.63
C THR A 57 16.89 -8.78 11.47
N LYS A 58 17.59 -9.72 10.84
CA LYS A 58 17.01 -10.70 9.91
C LYS A 58 16.09 -11.61 10.71
N ILE A 59 14.79 -11.59 10.39
CA ILE A 59 13.85 -12.63 10.81
C ILE A 59 14.17 -13.89 9.99
N GLU A 60 14.83 -14.87 10.60
CA GLU A 60 15.11 -16.19 10.02
C GLU A 60 13.87 -17.09 10.08
N VAL A 61 13.42 -17.58 8.93
CA VAL A 61 12.46 -18.69 8.82
C VAL A 61 13.25 -20.00 8.88
N LYS A 62 13.17 -20.73 10.00
CA LYS A 62 13.79 -22.06 10.15
C LYS A 62 12.88 -23.14 9.59
N ASN A 63 13.21 -23.64 8.39
CA ASN A 63 12.73 -24.93 7.89
C ASN A 63 13.60 -26.05 8.44
N LYS A 64 13.03 -26.98 9.21
CA LYS A 64 13.64 -28.29 9.49
C LYS A 64 12.69 -29.41 9.06
N HIS A 65 13.01 -30.03 7.94
CA HIS A 65 12.63 -31.42 7.66
C HIS A 65 13.68 -32.34 8.26
N ASN A 66 13.24 -33.37 8.99
CA ASN A 66 13.95 -34.64 9.02
C ASN A 66 12.97 -35.77 9.32
N ASN A 67 12.90 -36.73 8.39
CA ASN A 67 12.23 -38.00 8.53
C ASN A 67 13.09 -38.96 9.36
N SER A 68 12.46 -39.75 10.23
CA SER A 68 12.92 -41.10 10.52
C SER A 68 11.76 -41.98 11.00
N PHE A 69 11.41 -42.95 10.18
CA PHE A 69 10.56 -44.09 10.53
C PHE A 69 11.31 -45.03 11.47
N THR A 70 10.66 -45.50 12.54
CA THR A 70 10.94 -46.83 13.11
C THR A 70 9.64 -47.45 13.61
N THR A 71 9.41 -48.67 13.14
CA THR A 71 8.32 -49.61 13.46
C THR A 71 8.66 -50.44 14.69
N THR A 72 7.76 -50.54 15.66
CA THR A 72 7.63 -51.71 16.55
C THR A 72 6.27 -51.73 17.26
N THR A 73 5.47 -52.76 17.00
CA THR A 73 4.43 -53.32 17.90
C THR A 73 5.09 -54.48 18.67
N PRO A 74 4.66 -54.87 19.90
CA PRO A 74 3.34 -55.50 20.09
C PRO A 74 2.66 -55.46 21.50
N ARG A 75 1.38 -55.89 21.50
CA ARG A 75 0.58 -56.63 22.50
C ARG A 75 0.03 -55.95 23.79
N THR A 76 -1.28 -55.70 23.71
CA THR A 76 -2.39 -56.12 24.62
C THR A 76 -2.13 -56.38 26.10
N HIS A 77 -2.76 -55.57 26.95
CA HIS A 77 -3.43 -56.03 28.19
C HIS A 77 -4.70 -55.19 28.40
N PHE A 78 -5.82 -55.89 28.62
CA PHE A 78 -7.08 -55.36 29.13
C PHE A 78 -6.93 -55.16 30.64
N ASP A 79 -7.27 -53.99 31.15
CA ASP A 79 -7.73 -53.83 32.53
C ASP A 79 -8.70 -52.65 32.65
N THR A 80 -9.64 -52.84 33.56
CA THR A 80 -10.92 -52.16 33.70
C THR A 80 -10.85 -50.79 34.36
N ALA A 81 -11.81 -49.94 33.94
CA ALA A 81 -12.32 -48.71 34.53
C ALA A 81 -11.81 -48.30 35.93
N ASP A 82 -11.21 -47.10 35.97
CA ASP A 82 -11.48 -46.11 37.01
C ASP A 82 -11.34 -44.71 36.41
N SER A 83 -12.31 -43.84 36.71
CA SER A 83 -12.48 -42.52 36.10
C SER A 83 -11.61 -41.48 36.81
N PRO A 84 -10.64 -40.84 36.14
CA PRO A 84 -9.86 -39.78 36.78
C PRO A 84 -10.65 -38.47 36.74
N LYS A 85 -10.95 -37.95 37.93
CA LYS A 85 -11.43 -36.59 38.18
C LYS A 85 -10.62 -35.60 37.34
N MET A 86 -11.31 -34.79 36.52
CA MET A 86 -10.72 -33.62 35.86
C MET A 86 -10.15 -32.70 36.92
N THR A 87 -8.83 -32.73 37.10
CA THR A 87 -8.10 -31.63 37.69
C THR A 87 -8.19 -30.46 36.72
N SER A 88 -8.83 -29.37 37.15
CA SER A 88 -8.87 -28.10 36.43
C SER A 88 -7.44 -27.67 36.10
N SER A 89 -7.04 -27.84 34.84
CA SER A 89 -5.82 -27.22 34.34
C SER A 89 -6.04 -25.72 34.39
N ASN A 90 -5.27 -25.06 35.25
CA ASN A 90 -5.12 -23.62 35.26
C ASN A 90 -4.87 -23.18 33.80
N PRO A 91 -5.69 -22.31 33.18
CA PRO A 91 -5.46 -21.93 31.80
C PRO A 91 -4.11 -21.24 31.76
N SER A 92 -3.12 -21.87 31.14
CA SER A 92 -1.84 -21.24 30.87
C SER A 92 -2.13 -19.94 30.14
N GLN A 93 -1.79 -18.80 30.76
CA GLN A 93 -1.97 -17.51 30.13
C GLN A 93 -1.33 -17.57 28.76
N LYS A 94 -2.16 -17.39 27.72
CA LYS A 94 -1.71 -17.48 26.34
C LYS A 94 -0.60 -16.45 26.17
N LYS A 95 0.57 -16.87 25.67
CA LYS A 95 1.73 -15.97 25.48
C LYS A 95 1.63 -15.11 24.23
N ARG A 96 0.80 -15.53 23.27
CA ARG A 96 0.62 -14.87 21.98
C ARG A 96 -0.84 -14.81 21.58
N ARG A 97 -1.22 -13.77 20.85
CA ARG A 97 -2.48 -13.72 20.10
C ARG A 97 -2.22 -13.90 18.63
N ILE A 98 -3.10 -14.59 17.91
CA ILE A 98 -2.93 -14.91 16.50
C ILE A 98 -4.18 -14.53 15.72
N ALA A 99 -4.01 -13.80 14.63
CA ALA A 99 -5.09 -13.47 13.71
C ALA A 99 -4.84 -14.06 12.32
N LEU A 100 -5.92 -14.46 11.66
CA LEU A 100 -5.96 -14.70 10.22
C LEU A 100 -6.65 -13.52 9.55
N GLY A 101 -6.00 -12.86 8.59
CA GLY A 101 -6.52 -11.71 7.86
C GLY A 101 -6.83 -12.02 6.40
N CYS A 102 -7.99 -11.56 5.94
CA CYS A 102 -8.50 -11.74 4.59
C CYS A 102 -8.59 -10.42 3.83
N GLU A 103 -7.79 -10.25 2.78
CA GLU A 103 -7.75 -9.08 1.90
C GLU A 103 -8.26 -9.42 0.49
N GLY A 104 -9.13 -8.58 -0.08
CA GLY A 104 -9.60 -8.68 -1.46
C GLY A 104 -10.50 -7.52 -1.87
N SER A 105 -10.06 -6.31 -1.53
CA SER A 105 -10.71 -5.05 -1.91
C SER A 105 -10.51 -4.70 -3.39
N ALA A 106 -9.42 -5.18 -3.98
CA ALA A 106 -8.98 -4.87 -5.34
C ALA A 106 -8.74 -6.16 -6.16
N ASN A 107 -7.74 -6.19 -7.05
CA ASN A 107 -7.42 -7.37 -7.88
C ASN A 107 -6.50 -8.40 -7.21
N LYS A 108 -6.02 -8.14 -5.99
CA LYS A 108 -5.22 -9.09 -5.21
C LYS A 108 -6.10 -9.74 -4.14
N LEU A 109 -6.03 -11.06 -4.05
CA LEU A 109 -6.57 -11.84 -2.95
C LEU A 109 -5.42 -12.24 -2.03
N GLY A 110 -5.49 -11.87 -0.74
CA GLY A 110 -4.47 -12.20 0.24
C GLY A 110 -5.05 -12.86 1.48
N ILE A 111 -4.42 -13.93 1.96
CA ILE A 111 -4.68 -14.51 3.28
C ILE A 111 -3.37 -14.52 4.07
N GLY A 112 -3.36 -13.83 5.20
CA GLY A 112 -2.20 -13.69 6.06
C GLY A 112 -2.47 -14.20 7.47
N ILE A 113 -1.45 -14.70 8.14
CA ILE A 113 -1.53 -15.12 9.55
C ILE A 113 -0.39 -14.46 10.32
N ILE A 114 -0.74 -13.71 11.36
CA ILE A 114 0.21 -12.95 12.19
C ILE A 114 0.03 -13.32 13.67
N SER A 115 1.12 -13.34 14.41
CA SER A 115 1.16 -13.54 15.86
C SER A 115 1.67 -12.28 16.54
N HIS A 116 1.00 -11.80 17.58
CA HIS A 116 1.52 -10.78 18.50
C HIS A 116 1.91 -11.45 19.82
N ASP A 117 3.12 -11.22 20.29
CA ASP A 117 3.50 -11.59 21.65
C ASP A 117 2.82 -10.65 22.65
N ILE A 118 2.09 -11.20 23.62
CA ILE A 118 1.31 -10.40 24.58
C ILE A 118 2.21 -9.63 25.55
N THR A 119 3.43 -10.10 25.77
CA THR A 119 4.37 -9.51 26.73
C THR A 119 5.20 -8.43 26.07
N THR A 120 5.70 -8.67 24.86
CA THR A 120 6.60 -7.73 24.17
C THR A 120 5.89 -6.83 23.17
N GLY A 121 4.69 -7.18 22.73
CA GLY A 121 3.98 -6.51 21.63
C GLY A 121 4.59 -6.82 20.25
N GLU A 122 5.56 -7.73 20.16
CA GLU A 122 6.26 -8.03 18.91
C GLU A 122 5.33 -8.78 17.95
N ALA A 123 5.27 -8.29 16.71
CA ALA A 123 4.46 -8.90 15.65
C ALA A 123 5.33 -9.80 14.75
N THR A 124 4.98 -11.09 14.69
CA THR A 124 5.62 -12.09 13.83
C THR A 124 4.68 -12.54 12.72
N VAL A 125 5.12 -12.42 11.46
CA VAL A 125 4.41 -12.96 10.30
C VAL A 125 4.61 -14.46 10.23
N LEU A 126 3.53 -15.24 10.33
CA LEU A 126 3.56 -16.70 10.21
C LEU A 126 3.32 -17.15 8.76
N SER A 127 2.51 -16.42 8.01
CA SER A 127 2.21 -16.72 6.60
C SER A 127 1.63 -15.52 5.87
N ASN A 128 1.97 -15.32 4.60
CA ASN A 128 1.45 -14.22 3.78
C ASN A 128 1.27 -14.66 2.33
N ILE A 129 0.15 -15.32 2.04
CA ILE A 129 -0.12 -15.88 0.70
C ILE A 129 -0.99 -14.92 -0.09
N ARG A 130 -0.61 -14.67 -1.36
CA ARG A 130 -1.30 -13.76 -2.27
C ARG A 130 -1.49 -14.40 -3.64
N ASP A 131 -2.62 -14.09 -4.27
CA ASP A 131 -2.95 -14.44 -5.64
C ASP A 131 -3.47 -13.19 -6.37
N THR A 132 -3.00 -12.93 -7.59
CA THR A 132 -3.26 -11.69 -8.33
C THR A 132 -4.05 -11.98 -9.58
N PHE A 133 -5.20 -11.33 -9.73
CA PHE A 133 -5.90 -11.29 -11.00
C PHE A 133 -5.21 -10.33 -11.97
N VAL A 134 -4.64 -10.88 -13.05
CA VAL A 134 -3.97 -10.14 -14.12
C VAL A 134 -4.86 -10.15 -15.37
N SER A 135 -5.29 -8.96 -15.81
CA SER A 135 -6.06 -8.80 -17.05
C SER A 135 -5.14 -8.65 -18.27
N PRO A 136 -5.59 -9.02 -19.49
CA PRO A 136 -4.79 -8.83 -20.70
C PRO A 136 -4.31 -7.38 -20.90
N PRO A 137 -3.17 -7.14 -21.57
CA PRO A 137 -2.69 -5.79 -21.88
C PRO A 137 -3.77 -4.92 -22.55
N GLY A 138 -3.78 -3.62 -22.24
CA GLY A 138 -4.79 -2.68 -22.73
C GLY A 138 -6.15 -2.74 -22.01
N THR A 139 -6.37 -3.73 -21.13
CA THR A 139 -7.62 -3.87 -20.35
C THR A 139 -7.40 -3.64 -18.86
N GLY A 140 -8.46 -3.21 -18.15
CA GLY A 140 -8.47 -3.12 -16.69
C GLY A 140 -9.30 -4.25 -16.08
N PHE A 141 -9.03 -4.59 -14.83
CA PHE A 141 -9.82 -5.60 -14.11
C PHE A 141 -11.22 -5.08 -13.76
N LEU A 142 -12.25 -5.85 -14.11
CA LEU A 142 -13.63 -5.50 -13.81
C LEU A 142 -14.07 -6.12 -12.47
N PRO A 143 -14.99 -5.48 -11.71
CA PRO A 143 -15.44 -6.01 -10.42
C PRO A 143 -16.01 -7.44 -10.49
N LYS A 144 -16.75 -7.76 -11.55
CA LYS A 144 -17.36 -9.09 -11.76
C LYS A 144 -16.30 -10.19 -11.88
N ASP A 145 -15.32 -9.97 -12.75
CA ASP A 145 -14.29 -10.97 -13.06
C ASP A 145 -13.31 -11.11 -11.89
N THR A 146 -12.98 -9.99 -11.25
CA THR A 146 -12.17 -9.99 -10.02
C THR A 146 -12.85 -10.77 -8.90
N ALA A 147 -14.16 -10.60 -8.71
CA ALA A 147 -14.92 -11.36 -7.73
C ALA A 147 -14.99 -12.86 -8.07
N ALA A 148 -15.09 -13.21 -9.37
CA ALA A 148 -15.03 -14.59 -9.81
C ALA A 148 -13.68 -15.24 -9.49
N HIS A 149 -12.58 -14.52 -9.74
CA HIS A 149 -11.25 -14.91 -9.32
C HIS A 149 -11.18 -15.13 -7.79
N HIS A 150 -11.62 -14.18 -6.97
CA HIS A 150 -11.58 -14.33 -5.52
C HIS A 150 -12.36 -15.56 -5.03
N ARG A 151 -13.56 -15.80 -5.58
CA ARG A 151 -14.34 -17.00 -5.23
C ARG A 151 -13.64 -18.30 -5.62
N ALA A 152 -13.00 -18.35 -6.79
CA ALA A 152 -12.29 -19.53 -7.26
C ALA A 152 -11.05 -19.86 -6.41
N PHE A 153 -10.37 -18.83 -5.88
CA PHE A 153 -9.08 -19.00 -5.23
C PHE A 153 -9.10 -18.89 -3.69
N PHE A 154 -10.14 -18.33 -3.07
CA PHE A 154 -10.20 -18.10 -1.61
C PHE A 154 -9.83 -19.34 -0.79
N VAL A 155 -10.48 -20.49 -1.05
CA VAL A 155 -10.24 -21.72 -0.30
C VAL A 155 -8.81 -22.23 -0.49
N ARG A 156 -8.28 -22.14 -1.72
CA ARG A 156 -6.90 -22.56 -2.03
C ARG A 156 -5.90 -21.70 -1.28
N VAL A 157 -6.04 -20.38 -1.37
CA VAL A 157 -5.14 -19.40 -0.71
C VAL A 157 -5.20 -19.57 0.81
N ALA A 158 -6.40 -19.74 1.40
CA ALA A 158 -6.56 -19.96 2.83
C ALA A 158 -5.91 -21.27 3.31
N LYS A 159 -6.10 -22.38 2.58
CA LYS A 159 -5.45 -23.66 2.90
C LYS A 159 -3.93 -23.57 2.83
N THR A 160 -3.40 -22.92 1.79
CA THR A 160 -1.96 -22.68 1.68
C THR A 160 -1.46 -21.81 2.83
N ALA A 161 -2.18 -20.74 3.19
CA ALA A 161 -1.79 -19.86 4.28
C ALA A 161 -1.69 -20.59 5.63
N LEU A 162 -2.68 -21.43 5.96
CA LEU A 162 -2.68 -22.28 7.15
C LEU A 162 -1.54 -23.30 7.14
N SER A 163 -1.33 -23.97 6.00
CA SER A 163 -0.25 -24.95 5.83
C SER A 163 1.12 -24.31 6.03
N THR A 164 1.36 -23.14 5.42
CA THR A 164 2.60 -22.38 5.56
C THR A 164 2.83 -21.88 6.99
N ALA A 165 1.78 -21.46 7.70
CA ALA A 165 1.90 -21.03 9.09
C ALA A 165 2.21 -22.20 10.05
N GLY A 166 1.81 -23.43 9.70
CA GLY A 166 2.12 -24.63 10.48
C GLY A 166 1.49 -24.66 11.87
N ILE A 167 0.40 -23.89 12.10
CA ILE A 167 -0.32 -23.83 13.38
C ILE A 167 -1.69 -24.53 13.29
N PRO A 168 -2.18 -25.11 14.39
CA PRO A 168 -3.54 -25.61 14.45
C PRO A 168 -4.56 -24.46 14.49
N ILE A 169 -5.75 -24.67 13.91
CA ILE A 169 -6.85 -23.70 13.89
C ILE A 169 -7.27 -23.25 15.30
N SER A 170 -7.13 -24.13 16.29
CA SER A 170 -7.45 -23.83 17.69
C SER A 170 -6.65 -22.65 18.25
N GLU A 171 -5.45 -22.39 17.71
CA GLU A 171 -4.59 -21.30 18.15
C GLU A 171 -4.95 -19.93 17.55
N ILE A 172 -5.74 -19.88 16.47
CA ILE A 172 -6.22 -18.62 15.90
C ILE A 172 -7.24 -18.00 16.88
N ASP A 173 -7.05 -16.74 17.25
CA ASP A 173 -7.93 -16.02 18.16
C ASP A 173 -9.06 -15.29 17.44
N CYS A 174 -8.79 -14.68 16.28
CA CYS A 174 -9.79 -13.95 15.53
C CYS A 174 -9.57 -14.02 14.01
N ILE A 175 -10.66 -13.83 13.27
CA ILE A 175 -10.66 -13.74 11.81
C ILE A 175 -10.91 -12.28 11.41
N CYS A 176 -9.93 -11.69 10.74
CA CYS A 176 -9.98 -10.31 10.29
C CYS A 176 -10.30 -10.30 8.79
N TYR A 177 -11.08 -9.32 8.34
CA TYR A 177 -11.37 -9.15 6.92
C TYR A 177 -11.46 -7.68 6.55
N THR A 178 -11.16 -7.37 5.28
CA THR A 178 -11.31 -6.01 4.76
C THR A 178 -12.80 -5.66 4.68
N LYS A 179 -13.26 -4.79 5.58
CA LYS A 179 -14.62 -4.25 5.55
C LYS A 179 -14.80 -3.23 4.43
N GLY A 180 -13.72 -2.48 4.12
CA GLY A 180 -13.66 -1.49 3.06
C GLY A 180 -12.53 -0.48 3.28
N PRO A 181 -12.35 0.51 2.40
CA PRO A 181 -13.04 0.66 1.12
C PRO A 181 -12.60 -0.38 0.07
N GLY A 182 -13.24 -0.41 -1.09
CA GLY A 182 -12.89 -1.32 -2.18
C GLY A 182 -14.02 -1.60 -3.17
N MET A 183 -13.77 -2.48 -4.14
CA MET A 183 -14.77 -2.92 -5.10
C MET A 183 -15.83 -3.80 -4.43
N GLY A 184 -17.12 -3.47 -4.63
CA GLY A 184 -18.21 -4.14 -3.90
C GLY A 184 -18.27 -5.66 -4.08
N ALA A 185 -18.17 -6.17 -5.31
CA ALA A 185 -18.29 -7.61 -5.57
C ALA A 185 -17.09 -8.43 -5.02
N PRO A 186 -15.82 -8.00 -5.20
CA PRO A 186 -14.65 -8.58 -4.52
C PRO A 186 -14.76 -8.55 -2.99
N LEU A 187 -15.07 -7.39 -2.39
CA LEU A 187 -15.27 -7.25 -0.94
C LEU A 187 -16.32 -8.23 -0.42
N THR A 188 -17.46 -8.34 -1.10
CA THR A 188 -18.53 -9.27 -0.72
C THR A 188 -18.05 -10.72 -0.73
N SER A 189 -17.26 -11.10 -1.76
CA SER A 189 -16.73 -12.46 -1.88
C SER A 189 -15.79 -12.82 -0.73
N VAL A 190 -14.92 -11.89 -0.32
CA VAL A 190 -13.99 -12.09 0.81
C VAL A 190 -14.69 -12.05 2.16
N ALA A 191 -15.65 -11.14 2.36
CA ALA A 191 -16.44 -11.07 3.59
C ALA A 191 -17.23 -12.38 3.82
N ILE A 192 -17.83 -12.95 2.78
CA ILE A 192 -18.50 -14.27 2.88
C ILE A 192 -17.51 -15.36 3.28
N GLY A 193 -16.31 -15.37 2.68
CA GLY A 193 -15.25 -16.31 3.03
C GLY A 193 -14.85 -16.20 4.51
N ALA A 194 -14.56 -14.98 4.98
CA ALA A 194 -14.19 -14.73 6.37
C ALA A 194 -15.30 -15.10 7.37
N ARG A 195 -16.56 -14.74 7.07
CA ARG A 195 -17.73 -15.13 7.88
C ARG A 195 -17.90 -16.64 7.97
N THR A 196 -17.67 -17.34 6.85
CA THR A 196 -17.72 -18.81 6.82
C THR A 196 -16.63 -19.41 7.71
N LEU A 197 -15.40 -18.90 7.67
CA LEU A 197 -14.32 -19.36 8.55
C LEU A 197 -14.63 -19.11 10.02
N SER A 198 -15.14 -17.91 10.35
CA SER A 198 -15.56 -17.55 11.71
C SER A 198 -16.62 -18.51 12.26
N LEU A 199 -17.67 -18.80 11.47
CA LEU A 199 -18.74 -19.73 11.85
C LEU A 199 -18.23 -21.17 12.01
N LEU A 200 -17.42 -21.66 11.08
CA LEU A 200 -16.88 -23.02 11.11
C LEU A 200 -15.95 -23.26 12.29
N TRP A 201 -15.15 -22.25 12.67
CA TRP A 201 -14.12 -22.37 13.70
C TRP A 201 -14.52 -21.77 15.04
N ASN A 202 -15.74 -21.21 15.12
CA ASN A 202 -16.25 -20.48 16.27
C ASN A 202 -15.25 -19.42 16.77
N LYS A 203 -14.82 -18.55 15.86
CA LYS A 203 -13.85 -17.47 16.12
C LYS A 203 -14.47 -16.09 15.89
N PRO A 204 -14.20 -15.08 16.74
CA PRO A 204 -14.61 -13.70 16.52
C PRO A 204 -14.20 -13.15 15.15
N LEU A 205 -15.02 -12.24 14.63
CA LEU A 205 -14.74 -11.47 13.42
C LEU A 205 -14.27 -10.07 13.76
N VAL A 206 -13.37 -9.53 12.94
CA VAL A 206 -12.96 -8.12 12.99
C VAL A 206 -12.99 -7.53 11.60
N GLY A 207 -13.89 -6.57 11.38
CA GLY A 207 -13.96 -5.78 10.16
C GLY A 207 -12.93 -4.67 10.17
N VAL A 208 -11.98 -4.70 9.23
CA VAL A 208 -10.82 -3.81 9.20
C VAL A 208 -10.95 -2.80 8.06
N ASN A 209 -10.58 -1.55 8.33
CA ASN A 209 -10.42 -0.54 7.29
C ASN A 209 -9.12 -0.79 6.52
N HIS A 210 -9.21 -0.90 5.19
CA HIS A 210 -8.10 -1.21 4.30
C HIS A 210 -6.95 -0.18 4.40
N CYS A 211 -7.27 1.12 4.46
CA CYS A 211 -6.29 2.19 4.59
C CYS A 211 -5.53 2.08 5.91
N VAL A 212 -6.26 1.83 7.02
CA VAL A 212 -5.64 1.62 8.34
C VAL A 212 -4.75 0.38 8.37
N GLY A 213 -5.15 -0.69 7.67
CA GLY A 213 -4.31 -1.88 7.47
C GLY A 213 -2.94 -1.53 6.89
N HIS A 214 -2.91 -0.77 5.78
CA HIS A 214 -1.68 -0.27 5.16
C HIS A 214 -0.84 0.57 6.13
N ILE A 215 -1.47 1.50 6.85
CA ILE A 215 -0.77 2.39 7.79
C ILE A 215 -0.11 1.59 8.92
N GLU A 216 -0.86 0.75 9.61
CA GLU A 216 -0.34 0.02 10.79
C GLU A 216 0.74 -0.99 10.40
N MET A 217 0.57 -1.69 9.27
CA MET A 217 1.63 -2.57 8.75
C MET A 217 2.89 -1.78 8.39
N GLY A 218 2.73 -0.63 7.73
CA GLY A 218 3.85 0.25 7.39
C GLY A 218 4.60 0.73 8.63
N ARG A 219 3.89 1.17 9.67
CA ARG A 219 4.47 1.60 10.95
C ARG A 219 5.27 0.47 11.60
N THR A 220 4.65 -0.69 11.76
CA THR A 220 5.26 -1.83 12.45
C THR A 220 6.51 -2.35 11.74
N ILE A 221 6.49 -2.49 10.41
CA ILE A 221 7.63 -3.02 9.65
C ILE A 221 8.79 -2.02 9.55
N THR A 222 8.48 -0.73 9.48
CA THR A 222 9.49 0.32 9.27
C THR A 222 9.99 0.98 10.56
N GLY A 223 9.26 0.81 11.66
CA GLY A 223 9.52 1.51 12.92
C GLY A 223 9.12 2.99 12.91
N ALA A 224 8.30 3.43 11.94
CA ALA A 224 7.82 4.80 11.88
C ALA A 224 6.85 5.10 13.04
N ASP A 225 7.17 6.11 13.85
CA ASP A 225 6.49 6.36 15.12
C ASP A 225 5.30 7.31 15.01
N ASN A 226 5.43 8.47 14.39
CA ASN A 226 4.27 9.32 14.11
C ASN A 226 4.41 10.07 12.77
N PRO A 227 4.44 9.32 11.65
CA PRO A 227 4.67 9.89 10.34
C PRO A 227 3.43 10.59 9.79
N VAL A 228 3.66 11.56 8.91
CA VAL A 228 2.70 11.86 7.84
C VAL A 228 2.73 10.69 6.86
N VAL A 229 1.58 10.09 6.61
CA VAL A 229 1.46 8.95 5.71
C VAL A 229 1.01 9.43 4.33
N LEU A 230 1.80 9.14 3.30
CA LEU A 230 1.35 9.21 1.92
C LEU A 230 0.84 7.82 1.50
N TYR A 231 -0.48 7.67 1.42
CA TYR A 231 -1.11 6.44 0.94
C TYR A 231 -1.45 6.55 -0.54
N VAL A 232 -0.73 5.80 -1.38
CA VAL A 232 -0.86 5.82 -2.85
C VAL A 232 -1.02 4.42 -3.43
N SER A 233 -2.21 4.13 -3.94
CA SER A 233 -2.59 2.84 -4.52
C SER A 233 -3.34 3.03 -5.84
N GLY A 234 -3.76 1.92 -6.45
CA GLY A 234 -4.66 1.94 -7.61
C GLY A 234 -6.03 2.57 -7.31
N GLY A 235 -6.47 2.55 -6.04
CA GLY A 235 -7.79 3.03 -5.61
C GLY A 235 -7.76 4.26 -4.70
N ASN A 236 -6.61 4.62 -4.14
CA ASN A 236 -6.49 5.67 -3.13
C ASN A 236 -5.28 6.58 -3.37
N THR A 237 -5.44 7.85 -3.04
CA THR A 237 -4.34 8.83 -2.94
C THR A 237 -4.71 9.82 -1.84
N GLN A 238 -4.07 9.66 -0.69
CA GLN A 238 -4.40 10.41 0.52
C GLN A 238 -3.12 10.76 1.29
N VAL A 239 -3.08 11.95 1.88
CA VAL A 239 -2.10 12.39 2.85
C VAL A 239 -2.78 12.36 4.22
N ILE A 240 -2.29 11.49 5.10
CA ILE A 240 -2.95 11.11 6.34
C ILE A 240 -2.00 11.41 7.51
N ALA A 241 -2.53 11.87 8.64
CA ALA A 241 -1.77 11.89 9.88
C ALA A 241 -2.66 11.49 11.05
N TYR A 242 -2.04 10.91 12.08
CA TYR A 242 -2.72 10.51 13.29
C TYR A 242 -2.94 11.71 14.21
N ALA A 243 -4.16 11.92 14.68
CA ALA A 243 -4.50 12.92 15.70
C ALA A 243 -5.79 12.54 16.44
N GLU A 244 -5.73 12.54 17.77
CA GLU A 244 -6.84 12.23 18.68
C GLU A 244 -7.51 10.89 18.33
N GLN A 245 -6.73 9.80 18.32
CA GLN A 245 -7.23 8.44 18.07
C GLN A 245 -7.93 8.27 16.71
N ARG A 246 -7.57 9.09 15.73
CA ARG A 246 -8.05 8.97 14.35
C ARG A 246 -6.94 9.22 13.34
N TYR A 247 -6.96 8.46 12.27
CA TYR A 247 -6.16 8.74 11.07
C TYR A 247 -6.93 9.72 10.19
N ARG A 248 -6.55 10.99 10.25
CA ARG A 248 -7.24 12.10 9.57
C ARG A 248 -6.64 12.36 8.21
N ILE A 249 -7.49 12.67 7.24
CA ILE A 249 -7.11 12.98 5.86
C ILE A 249 -6.87 14.49 5.75
N PHE A 250 -5.63 14.90 5.51
CA PHE A 250 -5.22 16.31 5.35
C PHE A 250 -5.25 16.75 3.88
N GLY A 251 -5.08 15.80 2.97
CA GLY A 251 -5.18 16.04 1.54
C GLY A 251 -5.53 14.74 0.81
N GLU A 252 -6.29 14.84 -0.28
CA GLU A 252 -6.64 13.67 -1.08
C GLU A 252 -6.76 13.98 -2.58
N ALA A 253 -6.82 12.94 -3.41
CA ALA A 253 -7.18 13.09 -4.80
C ALA A 253 -8.65 13.53 -4.93
N LEU A 254 -8.89 14.59 -5.71
CA LEU A 254 -10.23 15.12 -5.97
C LEU A 254 -10.99 14.34 -7.05
N ASP A 255 -10.30 13.46 -7.79
CA ASP A 255 -10.87 12.72 -8.91
C ASP A 255 -10.48 11.22 -8.89
N ILE A 256 -9.42 10.83 -9.60
CA ILE A 256 -8.94 9.44 -9.68
C ILE A 256 -7.71 9.29 -8.79
N ALA A 257 -7.45 8.09 -8.29
CA ALA A 257 -6.19 7.83 -7.59
C ALA A 257 -4.99 7.85 -8.55
N VAL A 258 -3.80 8.15 -8.02
CA VAL A 258 -2.56 8.18 -8.79
C VAL A 258 -2.25 6.84 -9.46
N GLY A 259 -2.47 5.71 -8.76
CA GLY A 259 -2.29 4.39 -9.36
C GLY A 259 -3.29 4.14 -10.50
N ASN A 260 -4.53 4.64 -10.40
CA ASN A 260 -5.48 4.56 -11.50
C ASN A 260 -5.03 5.39 -12.71
N CYS A 261 -4.45 6.57 -12.48
CA CYS A 261 -3.87 7.40 -13.54
C CYS A 261 -2.75 6.65 -14.27
N LEU A 262 -1.81 6.07 -13.53
CA LEU A 262 -0.71 5.27 -14.10
C LEU A 262 -1.25 4.05 -14.85
N ASP A 263 -2.16 3.27 -14.26
CA ASP A 263 -2.72 2.08 -14.89
C ASP A 263 -3.52 2.40 -16.16
N ARG A 264 -4.26 3.52 -16.19
CA ARG A 264 -4.96 3.98 -17.40
C ARG A 264 -3.99 4.40 -18.48
N PHE A 265 -2.94 5.13 -18.11
CA PHE A 265 -1.93 5.55 -19.08
C PHE A 265 -1.16 4.37 -19.67
N ALA A 266 -0.83 3.36 -18.84
CA ALA A 266 -0.24 2.11 -19.29
C ALA A 266 -1.10 1.44 -20.37
N ARG A 267 -2.43 1.45 -20.22
CA ARG A 267 -3.36 0.93 -21.23
C ARG A 267 -3.30 1.72 -22.54
N THR A 268 -3.21 3.06 -22.49
CA THR A 268 -3.09 3.90 -23.69
C THR A 268 -1.86 3.56 -24.54
N LEU A 269 -0.76 3.22 -23.86
CA LEU A 269 0.50 2.80 -24.47
C LEU A 269 0.59 1.28 -24.71
N GLU A 270 -0.44 0.50 -24.40
CA GLU A 270 -0.45 -0.96 -24.51
C GLU A 270 0.70 -1.64 -23.73
N ILE A 271 1.11 -1.02 -22.61
CA ILE A 271 2.10 -1.57 -21.68
C ILE A 271 1.49 -2.77 -20.94
N SER A 272 2.31 -3.80 -20.69
CA SER A 272 1.89 -5.02 -19.98
C SER A 272 1.33 -4.72 -18.58
N ASN A 273 0.31 -5.49 -18.18
CA ASN A 273 -0.21 -5.49 -16.82
C ASN A 273 0.58 -6.43 -15.87
N ASP A 274 1.51 -7.24 -16.41
CA ASP A 274 2.35 -8.18 -15.65
C ASP A 274 3.78 -7.62 -15.49
N PRO A 275 4.35 -7.57 -14.26
CA PRO A 275 3.72 -7.92 -12.97
C PRO A 275 2.73 -6.86 -12.46
N ALA A 276 2.92 -5.60 -12.86
CA ALA A 276 1.99 -4.50 -12.61
C ALA A 276 2.20 -3.37 -13.63
N PRO A 277 1.15 -2.64 -14.05
CA PRO A 277 1.28 -1.55 -15.02
C PRO A 277 2.18 -0.41 -14.51
N GLY A 278 2.03 0.00 -13.25
CA GLY A 278 2.86 1.03 -12.63
C GLY A 278 4.36 0.67 -12.60
N TYR A 279 4.69 -0.59 -12.34
CA TYR A 279 6.08 -1.08 -12.41
C TYR A 279 6.64 -0.99 -13.83
N ASN A 280 5.86 -1.39 -14.83
CA ASN A 280 6.31 -1.33 -16.23
C ASN A 280 6.46 0.13 -16.74
N ILE A 281 5.63 1.07 -16.28
CA ILE A 281 5.84 2.51 -16.52
C ILE A 281 7.18 2.96 -15.91
N GLU A 282 7.50 2.53 -14.69
CA GLU A 282 8.77 2.87 -14.03
C GLU A 282 9.98 2.34 -14.80
N GLN A 283 9.94 1.10 -15.26
CA GLN A 283 11.04 0.53 -16.03
C GLN A 283 11.23 1.28 -17.35
N LEU A 284 10.16 1.63 -18.06
CA LEU A 284 10.25 2.42 -19.29
C LEU A 284 10.80 3.83 -19.04
N ALA A 285 10.34 4.50 -17.98
CA ALA A 285 10.84 5.81 -17.59
C ALA A 285 12.36 5.76 -17.32
N LYS A 286 12.84 4.76 -16.58
CA LYS A 286 14.26 4.56 -16.24
C LYS A 286 15.13 4.26 -17.47
N GLN A 287 14.66 3.42 -18.38
CA GLN A 287 15.47 2.92 -19.51
C GLN A 287 15.65 3.95 -20.62
N GLY A 288 14.66 4.81 -20.86
CA GLY A 288 14.64 5.66 -22.05
C GLY A 288 14.12 7.08 -21.86
N GLY A 289 13.64 7.44 -20.67
CA GLY A 289 13.08 8.77 -20.40
C GLY A 289 14.16 9.84 -20.33
N ARG A 290 14.11 10.82 -21.24
CA ARG A 290 15.09 11.92 -21.31
C ARG A 290 14.45 13.28 -21.49
N ILE A 291 13.25 13.33 -22.05
CA ILE A 291 12.54 14.56 -22.38
C ILE A 291 11.41 14.78 -21.38
N LEU A 292 11.40 15.95 -20.74
CA LEU A 292 10.29 16.39 -19.89
C LEU A 292 9.25 17.13 -20.72
N LEU A 293 8.13 16.46 -21.00
CA LEU A 293 6.98 16.97 -21.74
C LEU A 293 6.08 17.80 -20.82
N ASP A 294 5.42 18.81 -21.40
CA ASP A 294 4.54 19.70 -20.65
C ASP A 294 3.21 19.01 -20.30
N LEU A 295 3.06 18.69 -19.02
CA LEU A 295 1.86 18.15 -18.40
C LEU A 295 1.30 19.16 -17.37
N PRO A 296 -0.02 19.19 -17.15
CA PRO A 296 -0.62 20.05 -16.13
C PRO A 296 -0.08 19.72 -14.73
N TYR A 297 0.20 20.75 -13.93
CA TYR A 297 0.56 20.60 -12.52
C TYR A 297 -0.62 21.06 -11.65
N ALA A 298 -1.37 20.11 -11.10
CA ALA A 298 -2.72 20.35 -10.58
C ALA A 298 -2.85 20.12 -9.06
N VAL A 299 -2.05 20.83 -8.26
CA VAL A 299 -2.18 20.86 -6.79
C VAL A 299 -3.13 22.00 -6.36
N LYS A 300 -4.02 21.71 -5.40
CA LYS A 300 -4.96 22.67 -4.80
C LYS A 300 -4.88 22.55 -3.28
N GLY A 301 -4.08 23.40 -2.63
CA GLY A 301 -3.85 23.26 -1.18
C GLY A 301 -3.08 21.96 -0.88
N MET A 302 -3.67 21.05 -0.10
CA MET A 302 -3.10 19.72 0.13
C MET A 302 -3.74 18.64 -0.77
N ASP A 303 -4.67 19.02 -1.63
CA ASP A 303 -5.34 18.12 -2.55
C ASP A 303 -4.68 18.13 -3.94
N CYS A 304 -4.96 17.09 -4.73
CA CYS A 304 -4.45 16.96 -6.10
C CYS A 304 -5.52 16.42 -7.05
N SER A 305 -5.33 16.61 -8.36
CA SER A 305 -6.22 16.08 -9.41
C SER A 305 -5.39 15.53 -10.57
N PHE A 306 -5.72 14.32 -11.01
CA PHE A 306 -4.92 13.59 -12.00
C PHE A 306 -5.63 13.41 -13.35
N SER A 307 -6.95 13.62 -13.44
CA SER A 307 -7.68 13.36 -14.69
C SER A 307 -7.21 14.24 -15.84
N GLY A 308 -6.96 15.54 -15.59
CA GLY A 308 -6.45 16.45 -16.62
C GLY A 308 -5.03 16.10 -17.09
N ILE A 309 -4.23 15.53 -16.18
CA ILE A 309 -2.87 15.05 -16.49
C ILE A 309 -2.95 13.82 -17.39
N LEU A 310 -3.82 12.87 -17.04
CA LEU A 310 -4.08 11.68 -17.85
C LEU A 310 -4.57 12.05 -19.25
N THR A 311 -5.58 12.93 -19.36
CA THR A 311 -6.08 13.39 -20.66
C THR A 311 -4.97 14.00 -21.51
N ARG A 312 -4.12 14.85 -20.91
CA ARG A 312 -2.99 15.45 -21.64
C ARG A 312 -1.95 14.40 -22.05
N ALA A 313 -1.64 13.44 -21.18
CA ALA A 313 -0.72 12.36 -21.49
C ALA A 313 -1.26 11.46 -22.62
N ASP A 314 -2.55 11.17 -22.63
CA ASP A 314 -3.23 10.41 -23.69
C ASP A 314 -3.19 11.16 -25.04
N GLU A 315 -3.43 12.47 -25.05
CA GLU A 315 -3.27 13.31 -26.25
C GLU A 315 -1.85 13.25 -26.80
N LEU A 316 -0.84 13.35 -25.93
CA LEU A 316 0.56 13.26 -26.34
C LEU A 316 0.90 11.86 -26.88
N ALA A 317 0.38 10.80 -26.26
CA ALA A 317 0.53 9.44 -26.77
C ALA A 317 -0.08 9.27 -28.17
N LEU A 318 -1.24 9.89 -28.42
CA LEU A 318 -1.87 9.89 -29.74
C LEU A 318 -1.05 10.69 -30.77
N MET A 319 -0.55 11.87 -30.38
CA MET A 319 0.35 12.68 -31.23
C MET A 319 1.60 11.90 -31.63
N MET A 320 2.22 11.21 -30.67
CA MET A 320 3.38 10.34 -30.91
C MET A 320 3.05 9.21 -31.89
N LYS A 321 1.93 8.50 -31.70
CA LYS A 321 1.45 7.45 -32.62
C LYS A 321 1.20 7.99 -34.05
N GLN A 322 0.88 9.27 -34.19
CA GLN A 322 0.69 9.97 -35.48
C GLN A 322 2.00 10.54 -36.07
N GLY A 323 3.16 10.31 -35.44
CA GLY A 323 4.44 10.85 -35.90
C GLY A 323 4.59 12.36 -35.71
N LYS A 324 3.75 12.99 -34.87
CA LYS A 324 3.87 14.42 -34.54
C LYS A 324 5.02 14.63 -33.55
N LYS A 325 5.74 15.73 -33.75
CA LYS A 325 6.85 16.16 -32.91
C LYS A 325 6.35 16.84 -31.62
N GLY A 326 7.18 16.84 -30.58
CA GLY A 326 6.94 17.53 -29.33
C GLY A 326 7.05 19.06 -29.46
N PRO A 327 6.91 19.80 -28.35
CA PRO A 327 6.92 21.27 -28.33
C PRO A 327 8.16 21.90 -28.97
N ASP A 328 9.31 21.23 -28.85
CA ASP A 328 10.60 21.71 -29.36
C ASP A 328 10.89 21.21 -30.79
N GLY A 329 9.92 20.57 -31.45
CA GLY A 329 10.10 20.02 -32.79
C GLY A 329 10.86 18.69 -32.86
N GLU A 330 11.23 18.11 -31.72
CA GLU A 330 11.88 16.80 -31.62
C GLU A 330 10.85 15.66 -31.42
N PRO A 331 11.09 14.46 -32.00
CA PRO A 331 10.28 13.29 -31.68
C PRO A 331 10.49 12.89 -30.21
N PHE A 332 9.47 12.29 -29.61
CA PHE A 332 9.52 11.77 -28.25
C PHE A 332 9.00 10.33 -28.22
N THR A 333 9.36 9.60 -27.19
CA THR A 333 9.14 8.15 -27.08
C THR A 333 8.12 7.81 -26.00
N PRO A 334 7.61 6.55 -25.95
CA PRO A 334 6.81 6.08 -24.83
C PRO A 334 7.54 6.22 -23.49
N ALA A 335 8.88 6.06 -23.49
CA ALA A 335 9.71 6.23 -22.30
C ALA A 335 9.73 7.69 -21.81
N ASP A 336 9.80 8.66 -22.72
CA ASP A 336 9.71 10.10 -22.37
C ASP A 336 8.36 10.47 -21.76
N LEU A 337 7.27 9.86 -22.25
CA LEU A 337 5.95 10.05 -21.66
C LEU A 337 5.86 9.45 -20.25
N CYS A 338 6.36 8.23 -20.06
CA CYS A 338 6.40 7.58 -18.74
C CYS A 338 7.21 8.41 -17.74
N PHE A 339 8.38 8.88 -18.16
CA PHE A 339 9.23 9.78 -17.37
C PHE A 339 8.52 11.09 -17.02
N SER A 340 7.98 11.78 -18.01
CA SER A 340 7.29 13.07 -17.80
C SER A 340 6.09 12.94 -16.86
N LEU A 341 5.34 11.85 -17.00
CA LEU A 341 4.19 11.54 -16.16
C LEU A 341 4.63 11.31 -14.71
N GLN A 342 5.66 10.49 -14.49
CA GLN A 342 6.20 10.24 -13.15
C GLN A 342 6.75 11.51 -12.50
N GLU A 343 7.62 12.26 -13.18
CA GLU A 343 8.20 13.50 -12.63
C GLU A 343 7.11 14.51 -12.24
N THR A 344 6.09 14.68 -13.09
CA THR A 344 5.01 15.63 -12.82
C THR A 344 4.16 15.20 -11.64
N ILE A 345 3.68 13.95 -11.65
CA ILE A 345 2.78 13.42 -10.62
C ILE A 345 3.49 13.30 -9.29
N PHE A 346 4.70 12.75 -9.25
CA PHE A 346 5.42 12.53 -8.00
C PHE A 346 5.86 13.85 -7.39
N ALA A 347 6.22 14.86 -8.20
CA ALA A 347 6.44 16.22 -7.68
C ALA A 347 5.18 16.80 -7.01
N MET A 348 3.97 16.52 -7.54
CA MET A 348 2.72 16.93 -6.91
C MET A 348 2.49 16.21 -5.57
N LEU A 349 2.75 14.90 -5.51
CA LEU A 349 2.62 14.11 -4.29
C LEU A 349 3.61 14.57 -3.21
N VAL A 350 4.85 14.87 -3.60
CA VAL A 350 5.87 15.44 -2.70
C VAL A 350 5.42 16.80 -2.17
N GLU A 351 4.90 17.69 -3.03
CA GLU A 351 4.42 19.02 -2.61
C GLU A 351 3.28 18.93 -1.57
N ILE A 352 2.26 18.10 -1.80
CA ILE A 352 1.14 17.98 -0.84
C ILE A 352 1.57 17.30 0.46
N THR A 353 2.52 16.36 0.39
CA THR A 353 3.07 15.68 1.58
C THR A 353 3.91 16.65 2.41
N GLU A 354 4.76 17.45 1.76
CA GLU A 354 5.54 18.50 2.43
C GLU A 354 4.65 19.52 3.13
N ARG A 355 3.55 19.94 2.49
CA ARG A 355 2.57 20.86 3.09
C ARG A 355 1.95 20.25 4.36
N ALA A 356 1.56 18.98 4.33
CA ALA A 356 1.03 18.29 5.49
C ALA A 356 2.07 18.14 6.60
N MET A 357 3.32 17.78 6.28
CA MET A 357 4.43 17.73 7.26
C MET A 357 4.61 19.07 7.97
N ALA A 358 4.62 20.18 7.22
CA ALA A 358 4.71 21.52 7.79
C ALA A 358 3.51 21.87 8.68
N HIS A 359 2.31 21.44 8.28
CA HIS A 359 1.08 21.72 9.02
C HIS A 359 0.99 20.95 10.35
N VAL A 360 1.38 19.68 10.37
CA VAL A 360 1.31 18.83 11.58
C VAL A 360 2.60 18.85 12.42
N GLY A 361 3.69 19.42 11.90
CA GLY A 361 4.99 19.45 12.57
C GLY A 361 5.73 18.12 12.58
N SER A 362 5.43 17.19 11.67
CA SER A 362 6.12 15.89 11.58
C SER A 362 7.39 15.99 10.75
N ASN A 363 8.42 15.26 11.18
CA ASN A 363 9.67 15.05 10.46
C ASN A 363 9.77 13.65 9.84
N GLN A 364 8.71 12.83 9.94
CA GLN A 364 8.68 11.49 9.36
C GLN A 364 7.63 11.41 8.26
N VAL A 365 7.98 10.80 7.13
CA VAL A 365 7.03 10.42 6.09
C VAL A 365 7.01 8.90 5.99
N LEU A 366 5.82 8.31 5.94
CA LEU A 366 5.63 6.90 5.64
C LEU A 366 4.89 6.77 4.32
N ILE A 367 5.47 6.07 3.34
CA ILE A 367 4.84 5.82 2.05
C ILE A 367 4.26 4.40 2.07
N VAL A 368 2.95 4.28 1.79
CA VAL A 368 2.24 2.99 1.76
C VAL A 368 1.36 2.87 0.51
N GLY A 369 0.91 1.65 0.23
CA GLY A 369 0.16 1.30 -0.97
C GLY A 369 1.06 0.95 -2.15
N GLY A 370 0.48 0.34 -3.18
CA GLY A 370 1.25 -0.26 -4.27
C GLY A 370 2.09 0.70 -5.11
N VAL A 371 1.70 1.98 -5.21
CA VAL A 371 2.53 3.00 -5.89
C VAL A 371 3.72 3.40 -5.01
N GLY A 372 3.65 3.14 -3.70
CA GLY A 372 4.75 3.31 -2.76
C GLY A 372 5.96 2.43 -3.04
N CYS A 373 5.82 1.35 -3.83
CA CYS A 373 6.96 0.55 -4.32
C CYS A 373 7.85 1.30 -5.32
N ASN A 374 7.37 2.40 -5.91
CA ASN A 374 8.09 3.08 -6.97
C ASN A 374 9.34 3.79 -6.43
N GLU A 375 10.52 3.40 -6.92
CA GLU A 375 11.79 3.91 -6.38
C GLU A 375 11.97 5.39 -6.67
N ARG A 376 11.46 5.89 -7.80
CA ARG A 376 11.55 7.32 -8.14
C ARG A 376 10.71 8.18 -7.19
N LEU A 377 9.51 7.74 -6.82
CA LEU A 377 8.71 8.40 -5.79
C LEU A 377 9.43 8.41 -4.43
N GLN A 378 10.00 7.28 -4.02
CA GLN A 378 10.75 7.17 -2.77
C GLN A 378 11.98 8.11 -2.77
N GLU A 379 12.72 8.18 -3.87
CA GLU A 379 13.87 9.06 -4.04
C GLU A 379 13.48 10.55 -3.91
N MET A 380 12.44 10.96 -4.64
CA MET A 380 11.96 12.35 -4.61
C MET A 380 11.43 12.74 -3.21
N MET A 381 10.73 11.83 -2.55
CA MET A 381 10.27 12.04 -1.17
C MET A 381 11.46 12.10 -0.19
N GLY A 382 12.46 11.24 -0.39
CA GLY A 382 13.69 11.18 0.41
C GLY A 382 14.47 12.48 0.34
N ALA A 383 14.63 13.04 -0.86
CA ALA A 383 15.25 14.35 -1.05
C ALA A 383 14.50 15.47 -0.32
N MET A 384 13.16 15.52 -0.44
CA MET A 384 12.34 16.51 0.28
C MET A 384 12.45 16.36 1.80
N ALA A 385 12.33 15.14 2.32
CA ALA A 385 12.44 14.89 3.76
C ALA A 385 13.82 15.27 4.30
N ALA A 386 14.90 14.93 3.57
CA ALA A 386 16.27 15.28 3.94
C ALA A 386 16.49 16.80 3.99
N GLU A 387 15.97 17.56 3.01
CA GLU A 387 16.01 19.04 3.03
C GLU A 387 15.28 19.64 4.25
N ARG A 388 14.34 18.89 4.85
CA ARG A 388 13.61 19.28 6.08
C ARG A 388 14.20 18.74 7.38
N GLY A 389 15.32 18.00 7.33
CA GLY A 389 15.89 17.31 8.49
C GLY A 389 15.02 16.14 8.99
N GLY A 390 14.23 15.54 8.10
CA GLY A 390 13.33 14.43 8.36
C GLY A 390 13.81 13.09 7.78
N SER A 391 12.92 12.10 7.80
CA SER A 391 13.18 10.75 7.31
C SER A 391 11.99 10.19 6.53
N VAL A 392 12.28 9.36 5.53
CA VAL A 392 11.27 8.61 4.77
C VAL A 392 11.34 7.14 5.15
N TYR A 393 10.18 6.56 5.39
CA TYR A 393 9.96 5.16 5.61
C TYR A 393 9.10 4.63 4.46
N ALA A 394 9.51 3.50 3.89
CA ALA A 394 8.75 2.81 2.86
C ALA A 394 8.84 1.31 3.12
N THR A 395 7.77 0.58 2.85
CA THR A 395 7.78 -0.87 2.94
C THR A 395 8.29 -1.49 1.63
N ASP A 396 8.81 -2.71 1.72
CA ASP A 396 9.13 -3.49 0.52
C ASP A 396 7.87 -4.10 -0.13
N GLU A 397 8.04 -4.72 -1.30
CA GLU A 397 6.97 -5.28 -2.12
C GLU A 397 6.07 -6.30 -1.38
N ARG A 398 6.61 -6.98 -0.35
CA ARG A 398 5.85 -7.97 0.43
C ARG A 398 4.70 -7.34 1.21
N PHE A 399 4.82 -6.04 1.56
CA PHE A 399 3.86 -5.32 2.39
C PHE A 399 3.21 -4.11 1.71
N CYS A 400 3.88 -3.48 0.73
CA CYS A 400 3.30 -2.35 -0.04
C CYS A 400 2.08 -2.75 -0.88
N ILE A 401 2.11 -3.94 -1.47
CA ILE A 401 1.01 -4.47 -2.28
C ILE A 401 -0.01 -5.12 -1.35
N ASP A 402 -1.31 -4.91 -1.62
CA ASP A 402 -2.43 -5.45 -0.84
C ASP A 402 -2.19 -6.91 -0.44
N ASN A 403 -2.27 -7.18 0.87
CA ASN A 403 -1.92 -8.47 1.46
C ASN A 403 -2.77 -8.76 2.70
N GLY A 404 -2.92 -10.05 3.05
CA GLY A 404 -3.75 -10.45 4.19
C GLY A 404 -3.13 -10.11 5.54
N ILE A 405 -1.80 -9.93 5.61
CA ILE A 405 -1.09 -9.63 6.85
C ILE A 405 -1.41 -8.24 7.38
N MET A 406 -1.55 -7.23 6.52
CA MET A 406 -1.94 -5.87 6.94
C MET A 406 -3.33 -5.85 7.60
N ILE A 407 -4.23 -6.70 7.11
CA ILE A 407 -5.58 -6.87 7.66
C ILE A 407 -5.54 -7.65 8.97
N ALA A 408 -4.75 -8.73 9.03
CA ALA A 408 -4.56 -9.49 10.25
C ALA A 408 -3.96 -8.62 11.37
N HIS A 409 -2.97 -7.80 11.05
CA HIS A 409 -2.27 -6.94 12.01
C HIS A 409 -3.17 -5.85 12.57
N ALA A 410 -3.78 -5.02 11.72
CA ALA A 410 -4.68 -3.96 12.19
C ALA A 410 -5.93 -4.54 12.89
N GLY A 411 -6.44 -5.69 12.42
CA GLY A 411 -7.54 -6.38 13.08
C GLY A 411 -7.16 -6.92 14.45
N LEU A 412 -5.94 -7.46 14.62
CA LEU A 412 -5.47 -7.94 15.91
C LEU A 412 -5.23 -6.80 16.91
N LEU A 413 -4.68 -5.67 16.46
CA LEU A 413 -4.58 -4.44 17.26
C LEU A 413 -5.96 -3.99 17.76
N ALA A 414 -6.97 -3.97 16.88
CA ALA A 414 -8.33 -3.63 17.28
C ALA A 414 -8.93 -4.64 18.27
N TYR A 415 -8.78 -5.94 17.98
CA TYR A 415 -9.25 -7.04 18.84
C TYR A 415 -8.66 -6.96 20.25
N GLU A 416 -7.40 -6.57 20.37
CA GLU A 416 -6.73 -6.42 21.67
C GLU A 416 -7.36 -5.36 22.56
N THR A 417 -8.05 -4.38 21.97
CA THR A 417 -8.81 -3.36 22.71
C THR A 417 -10.25 -3.76 23.06
N GLY A 418 -10.63 -5.00 22.72
CA GLY A 418 -11.97 -5.56 22.88
C GLY A 418 -12.92 -5.29 21.70
N PHE A 419 -12.40 -4.87 20.53
CA PHE A 419 -13.23 -4.65 19.35
C PHE A 419 -13.51 -5.95 18.61
N GLU A 420 -14.79 -6.24 18.40
CA GLU A 420 -15.27 -7.35 17.58
C GLU A 420 -16.38 -6.83 16.66
N THR A 421 -16.60 -7.52 15.54
CA THR A 421 -17.68 -7.23 14.61
C THR A 421 -18.71 -8.34 14.66
N PRO A 422 -19.91 -8.10 15.23
CA PRO A 422 -21.01 -9.05 15.21
C PRO A 422 -21.33 -9.54 13.79
N LEU A 423 -21.82 -10.76 13.65
CA LEU A 423 -22.04 -11.37 12.34
C LEU A 423 -23.05 -10.58 11.49
N GLU A 424 -24.06 -10.00 12.12
CA GLU A 424 -25.06 -9.11 11.53
C GLU A 424 -24.47 -7.77 11.05
N GLU A 425 -23.38 -7.31 11.67
CA GLU A 425 -22.68 -6.06 11.33
C GLU A 425 -21.45 -6.30 10.43
N SER A 426 -21.14 -7.58 10.15
CA SER A 426 -20.01 -8.02 9.31
C SER A 426 -20.25 -7.82 7.81
N THR A 427 -20.87 -6.70 7.44
CA THR A 427 -21.07 -6.25 6.06
C THR A 427 -19.76 -5.76 5.43
N CYS A 428 -19.83 -5.34 4.17
CA CYS A 428 -18.76 -4.59 3.52
C CYS A 428 -19.28 -3.23 3.05
N THR A 429 -18.39 -2.26 2.92
CA THR A 429 -18.70 -0.93 2.39
C THR A 429 -17.65 -0.53 1.35
N GLN A 430 -18.12 -0.06 0.20
CA GLN A 430 -17.22 0.43 -0.86
C GLN A 430 -16.53 1.74 -0.47
N ARG A 431 -17.15 2.50 0.45
CA ARG A 431 -16.68 3.79 0.95
C ARG A 431 -16.58 3.71 2.46
N PHE A 432 -15.37 3.50 2.95
CA PHE A 432 -15.05 3.50 4.37
C PHE A 432 -13.95 4.53 4.58
N ARG A 433 -14.27 5.71 5.10
CA ARG A 433 -13.23 6.72 5.26
C ARG A 433 -12.23 6.31 6.33
N THR A 434 -10.98 6.69 6.13
CA THR A 434 -9.88 6.40 7.08
C THR A 434 -10.14 7.04 8.45
N ASP A 435 -10.78 8.22 8.48
CA ASP A 435 -11.08 8.98 9.69
C ASP A 435 -12.33 8.49 10.45
N GLU A 436 -13.12 7.58 9.88
CA GLU A 436 -14.25 6.95 10.57
C GLU A 436 -13.80 5.95 11.64
N VAL A 437 -12.59 5.41 11.51
CA VAL A 437 -12.02 4.42 12.45
C VAL A 437 -11.54 5.09 13.73
N PHE A 438 -12.01 4.59 14.87
CA PHE A 438 -11.49 4.95 16.18
C PHE A 438 -10.32 4.02 16.53
N VAL A 439 -9.13 4.60 16.64
CA VAL A 439 -7.85 3.92 16.82
C VAL A 439 -7.55 3.80 18.31
N LYS A 440 -8.27 2.90 18.99
CA LYS A 440 -8.20 2.72 20.45
C LYS A 440 -6.86 2.15 20.94
N TRP A 441 -6.06 1.57 20.05
CA TRP A 441 -4.76 0.96 20.36
C TRP A 441 -3.59 1.96 20.34
N ARG A 442 -3.85 3.25 20.12
CA ARG A 442 -2.87 4.33 20.18
C ARG A 442 -3.36 5.46 21.09
N ASP A 443 -2.42 6.12 21.75
CA ASP A 443 -2.67 7.28 22.61
C ASP A 443 -2.78 8.60 21.84
#